data_AF-A0ABD5WR51-F1
#
_entry.id   AF-A0ABD5WR51-F1
#
_cell.length_a   1.000
_cell.length_b   1.000
_cell.length_c   1.000
_cell.angle_alpha   90.00
_cell.angle_beta   90.00
_cell.angle_gamma   90.00
#
_symmetry.space_group_name_H-M   'P 1'
#
loop_
_entity.id
_entity.type
_entity.pdbx_description
1 polymer ?
#
loop_
_entity_poly.entity_id
_entity_poly.type
_entity_poly.pdbx_seq_one_letter_code
_entity_poly.pdbx_strand_id
1 'polypeptide(L)'
;MEDDPDLFLAPCSREHKETTIKYFRDTVLEGIDPAQYQEVADLGYEGRTPVWGVVSSKKSTWEQMDEGDVVLYYTKAGEYTHCATVSGKLADERIARHIWEPYDEGRTVDDIEEPWTYMFFLRNVQEVDIPAEVVHGTLGYEMEYPLGFMRPSDTAHSTLRGEYNNVESFLTEQGYAYRRELETVDSGDQVEEFSPSSLRDRSGSSVGTIEDNPQSIESTINPAETERKKREHETILDFIEERLTAAGFHTGETSRSDLIAIGKGEVVLAEGKTIHEDNEKTQIRSALGQLLEYRYQDIRVNESLDGEPLLFLVLSQRPSDYYAAFLRDLQSDGIYTCWIEDKEIRGFSEFADVFESLI
;
A
#
# COMPACT_ATOMS: atom_id res chain seq x y z
N MET A 1 -20.34 -3.73 16.70
CA MET A 1 -19.55 -4.37 15.63
C MET A 1 -19.80 -3.50 14.43
N GLU A 2 -18.86 -2.60 14.14
CA GLU A 2 -18.92 -1.84 12.89
C GLU A 2 -18.76 -2.83 11.73
N ASP A 3 -19.49 -2.61 10.64
CA ASP A 3 -19.35 -3.40 9.42
C ASP A 3 -17.95 -3.17 8.85
N ASP A 4 -17.21 -4.26 8.65
CA ASP A 4 -15.93 -4.26 7.94
C ASP A 4 -16.21 -3.94 6.46
N PRO A 5 -15.60 -2.88 5.88
CA PRO A 5 -15.90 -2.49 4.51
C PRO A 5 -15.63 -3.61 3.52
N ASP A 6 -16.39 -3.63 2.43
CA ASP A 6 -16.08 -4.47 1.30
C ASP A 6 -15.08 -3.80 0.36
N LEU A 7 -14.33 -4.63 -0.35
CA LEU A 7 -13.34 -4.24 -1.33
C LEU A 7 -13.94 -4.28 -2.73
N PHE A 8 -13.59 -3.32 -3.58
CA PHE A 8 -13.99 -3.27 -4.99
C PHE A 8 -12.75 -3.04 -5.85
N LEU A 9 -12.75 -3.64 -7.05
CA LEU A 9 -11.64 -3.55 -8.00
C LEU A 9 -12.09 -2.81 -9.26
N ALA A 10 -11.39 -1.74 -9.63
CA ALA A 10 -11.71 -0.89 -10.77
C ALA A 10 -10.54 -0.85 -11.80
N PRO A 11 -10.69 -1.46 -13.00
CA PRO A 11 -9.68 -1.40 -14.03
C PRO A 11 -9.71 -0.09 -14.82
N CYS A 12 -8.63 0.68 -14.75
CA CYS A 12 -8.46 1.96 -15.45
C CYS A 12 -7.36 1.95 -16.51
N SER A 13 -6.41 1.02 -16.46
CA SER A 13 -5.38 0.85 -17.51
C SER A 13 -5.57 -0.46 -18.28
N ARG A 14 -5.84 -0.35 -19.58
CA ARG A 14 -5.69 -1.41 -20.58
C ARG A 14 -5.13 -0.77 -21.84
N GLU A 15 -4.43 -1.53 -22.67
CA GLU A 15 -3.78 -1.06 -23.92
C GLU A 15 -4.74 -0.36 -24.91
N HIS A 16 -6.05 -0.44 -24.70
CA HIS A 16 -7.09 0.19 -25.53
C HIS A 16 -8.03 1.14 -24.76
N LYS A 17 -7.70 1.52 -23.52
CA LYS A 17 -8.57 2.32 -22.62
C LYS A 17 -7.99 3.67 -22.23
N GLU A 18 -7.42 4.41 -23.20
CA GLU A 18 -6.88 5.76 -22.97
C GLU A 18 -7.93 6.73 -22.39
N THR A 19 -9.20 6.57 -22.75
CA THR A 19 -10.30 7.38 -22.22
C THR A 19 -10.60 7.07 -20.75
N THR A 20 -10.51 5.80 -20.33
CA THR A 20 -10.77 5.41 -18.94
C THR A 20 -9.72 6.00 -18.00
N ILE A 21 -8.44 5.97 -18.40
CA ILE A 21 -7.38 6.59 -17.59
C ILE A 21 -7.48 8.12 -17.57
N LYS A 22 -7.96 8.75 -18.66
CA LYS A 22 -8.29 10.18 -18.68
C LYS A 22 -9.37 10.50 -17.64
N TYR A 23 -10.52 9.80 -17.69
CA TYR A 23 -11.59 10.02 -16.72
C TYR A 23 -11.13 9.78 -15.29
N PHE A 24 -10.26 8.79 -15.05
CA PHE A 24 -9.73 8.55 -13.71
C PHE A 24 -9.00 9.79 -13.18
N ARG A 25 -8.16 10.42 -14.01
CA ARG A 25 -7.48 11.68 -13.63
C ARG A 25 -8.48 12.81 -13.43
N ASP A 26 -9.33 13.06 -14.43
CA ASP A 26 -10.24 14.21 -14.46
C ASP A 26 -11.29 14.16 -13.33
N THR A 27 -11.76 12.96 -12.95
CA THR A 27 -12.90 12.83 -12.04
C THR A 27 -12.57 12.19 -10.69
N VAL A 28 -11.55 11.31 -10.60
CA VAL A 28 -11.15 10.73 -9.31
C VAL A 28 -10.05 11.56 -8.65
N LEU A 29 -9.04 12.01 -9.41
CA LEU A 29 -7.94 12.79 -8.83
C LEU A 29 -8.27 14.29 -8.73
N GLU A 30 -8.79 14.88 -9.81
CA GLU A 30 -9.12 16.31 -9.81
C GLU A 30 -10.50 16.61 -9.20
N GLY A 31 -11.44 15.67 -9.33
CA GLY A 31 -12.80 15.79 -8.83
C GLY A 31 -13.68 16.76 -9.65
N ILE A 32 -14.99 16.52 -9.60
CA ILE A 32 -15.99 17.42 -10.19
C ILE A 32 -16.31 18.56 -9.22
N ASP A 33 -16.82 19.68 -9.74
CA ASP A 33 -17.37 20.76 -8.91
C ASP A 33 -18.88 20.53 -8.71
N PRO A 34 -19.35 20.17 -7.49
CA PRO A 34 -20.77 19.96 -7.20
C PRO A 34 -21.65 21.16 -7.55
N ALA A 35 -21.11 22.39 -7.52
CA ALA A 35 -21.87 23.58 -7.89
C ALA A 35 -22.33 23.59 -9.37
N GLN A 36 -21.71 22.75 -10.22
CA GLN A 36 -22.12 22.56 -11.61
C GLN A 36 -23.30 21.58 -11.77
N TYR A 37 -23.60 20.80 -10.72
CA TYR A 37 -24.59 19.72 -10.75
C TYR A 37 -25.46 19.76 -9.49
N GLN A 38 -26.65 20.36 -9.59
CA GLN A 38 -27.53 20.60 -8.43
C GLN A 38 -27.78 19.33 -7.60
N GLU A 39 -27.99 18.18 -8.25
CA GLU A 39 -28.26 16.92 -7.56
C GLU A 39 -27.03 16.38 -6.81
N VAL A 40 -25.81 16.73 -7.24
CA VAL A 40 -24.59 16.40 -6.49
C VAL A 40 -24.44 17.36 -5.30
N ALA A 41 -24.74 18.65 -5.49
CA ALA A 41 -24.77 19.62 -4.39
C ALA A 41 -25.82 19.27 -3.33
N ASP A 42 -26.97 18.74 -3.74
CA ASP A 42 -28.05 18.31 -2.84
C ASP A 42 -27.65 17.10 -1.97
N LEU A 43 -26.61 16.34 -2.36
CA LEU A 43 -26.02 15.29 -1.51
C LEU A 43 -25.11 15.85 -0.41
N GLY A 44 -24.89 17.17 -0.37
CA GLY A 44 -24.10 17.83 0.67
C GLY A 44 -22.60 17.86 0.39
N TYR A 45 -22.16 17.55 -0.84
CA TYR A 45 -20.76 17.68 -1.22
C TYR A 45 -20.38 19.14 -1.44
N GLU A 46 -19.33 19.59 -0.74
CA GLU A 46 -18.76 20.92 -0.87
C GLU A 46 -17.35 20.84 -1.48
N GLY A 47 -17.07 21.70 -2.47
CA GLY A 47 -15.77 21.71 -3.15
C GLY A 47 -15.54 20.53 -4.08
N ARG A 48 -14.32 20.39 -4.61
CA ARG A 48 -13.98 19.37 -5.61
C ARG A 48 -14.21 17.97 -5.04
N THR A 49 -15.10 17.22 -5.70
CA THR A 49 -15.58 15.93 -5.23
C THR A 49 -15.15 14.82 -6.19
N PRO A 50 -14.27 13.90 -5.76
CA PRO A 50 -13.94 12.70 -6.51
C PRO A 50 -15.16 11.84 -6.83
N VAL A 51 -15.27 11.42 -8.09
CA VAL A 51 -16.39 10.61 -8.59
C VAL A 51 -15.92 9.60 -9.62
N TRP A 52 -16.53 8.42 -9.59
CA TRP A 52 -16.38 7.40 -10.62
C TRP A 52 -17.74 6.87 -11.06
N GLY A 53 -17.80 6.34 -12.29
CA GLY A 53 -19.02 5.81 -12.88
C GLY A 53 -18.84 4.40 -13.43
N VAL A 54 -19.93 3.63 -13.46
CA VAL A 54 -20.00 2.35 -14.15
C VAL A 54 -21.19 2.25 -15.10
N VAL A 55 -21.01 1.43 -16.14
CA VAL A 55 -22.02 1.07 -17.14
C VAL A 55 -23.19 0.27 -16.53
N SER A 56 -24.32 0.21 -17.23
CA SER A 56 -25.55 -0.38 -16.70
C SER A 56 -25.45 -1.89 -16.45
N SER A 57 -24.62 -2.59 -17.23
CA SER A 57 -24.29 -4.00 -17.00
C SER A 57 -23.63 -4.28 -15.64
N LYS A 58 -23.15 -3.24 -14.94
CA LYS A 58 -22.53 -3.32 -13.60
C LYS A 58 -23.42 -2.80 -12.48
N LYS A 59 -24.69 -2.49 -12.76
CA LYS A 59 -25.65 -2.01 -11.76
C LYS A 59 -25.73 -2.90 -10.53
N SER A 60 -25.84 -4.22 -10.70
CA SER A 60 -25.97 -5.14 -9.57
C SER A 60 -24.74 -5.17 -8.67
N THR A 61 -23.55 -4.90 -9.20
CA THR A 61 -22.32 -4.74 -8.41
C THR A 61 -22.32 -3.39 -7.68
N TRP A 62 -22.75 -2.32 -8.34
CA TRP A 62 -22.87 -0.99 -7.73
C TRP A 62 -23.96 -0.94 -6.63
N GLU A 63 -25.04 -1.72 -6.76
CA GLU A 63 -26.09 -1.83 -5.75
C GLU A 63 -25.58 -2.48 -4.45
N GLN A 64 -24.53 -3.31 -4.52
CA GLN A 64 -23.88 -3.96 -3.36
C GLN A 64 -22.87 -3.07 -2.65
N MET A 65 -22.56 -1.89 -3.18
CA MET A 65 -21.59 -0.97 -2.59
C MET A 65 -22.27 -0.09 -1.55
N ASP A 66 -21.68 0.05 -0.37
CA ASP A 66 -22.16 0.91 0.70
C ASP A 66 -21.14 2.02 1.04
N GLU A 67 -21.58 3.03 1.78
CA GLU A 67 -20.68 4.07 2.28
C GLU A 67 -19.66 3.43 3.25
N GLY A 68 -18.39 3.79 3.09
CA GLY A 68 -17.28 3.18 3.83
C GLY A 68 -16.53 2.08 3.07
N ASP A 69 -17.14 1.49 2.03
CA ASP A 69 -16.46 0.51 1.17
C ASP A 69 -15.23 1.11 0.48
N VAL A 70 -14.32 0.23 0.06
CA VAL A 70 -13.04 0.62 -0.51
C VAL A 70 -12.95 0.22 -1.98
N VAL A 71 -12.41 1.11 -2.81
CA VAL A 71 -12.15 0.84 -4.23
C VAL A 71 -10.65 0.92 -4.50
N LEU A 72 -10.07 -0.17 -5.02
CA LEU A 72 -8.72 -0.21 -5.57
C LEU A 72 -8.75 0.01 -7.09
N TYR A 73 -7.96 0.98 -7.55
CA TYR A 73 -7.85 1.35 -8.95
C TYR A 73 -6.61 0.76 -9.60
N TYR A 74 -6.82 -0.12 -10.56
CA TYR A 74 -5.78 -0.69 -11.40
C TYR A 74 -5.46 0.27 -12.55
N THR A 75 -4.57 1.22 -12.33
CA THR A 75 -4.22 2.26 -13.33
C THR A 75 -2.86 2.02 -14.00
N LYS A 76 -2.16 0.95 -13.64
CA LYS A 76 -0.91 0.55 -14.26
C LYS A 76 -0.88 -0.98 -14.40
N ALA A 77 -0.25 -1.48 -15.46
CA ALA A 77 -0.10 -2.91 -15.67
C ALA A 77 0.62 -3.54 -14.46
N GLY A 78 0.00 -4.59 -13.90
CA GLY A 78 0.46 -5.35 -12.75
C GLY A 78 0.20 -4.71 -11.39
N GLU A 79 -0.52 -3.58 -11.30
CA GLU A 79 -0.50 -2.76 -10.08
C GLU A 79 -1.80 -1.98 -9.85
N TYR A 80 -2.25 -1.98 -8.60
CA TYR A 80 -3.22 -1.04 -8.09
C TYR A 80 -2.47 0.16 -7.53
N THR A 81 -2.75 1.33 -8.09
CA THR A 81 -1.97 2.55 -7.83
C THR A 81 -2.71 3.54 -6.94
N HIS A 82 -4.03 3.38 -6.79
CA HIS A 82 -4.84 4.25 -5.96
C HIS A 82 -5.90 3.46 -5.22
N CYS A 83 -6.22 3.96 -4.03
CA CYS A 83 -7.27 3.47 -3.17
C CYS A 83 -8.16 4.64 -2.78
N ALA A 84 -9.46 4.42 -2.64
CA ALA A 84 -10.39 5.44 -2.19
C ALA A 84 -11.58 4.84 -1.44
N THR A 85 -12.17 5.61 -0.55
CA THR A 85 -13.33 5.20 0.25
C THR A 85 -14.62 5.76 -0.34
N VAL A 86 -15.64 4.94 -0.46
CA VAL A 86 -16.97 5.33 -0.92
C VAL A 86 -17.63 6.24 0.10
N SER A 87 -18.15 7.37 -0.37
CA SER A 87 -18.82 8.39 0.45
C SER A 87 -20.27 8.64 0.05
N GLY A 88 -20.75 7.99 -1.02
CA GLY A 88 -22.13 8.10 -1.46
C GLY A 88 -22.32 7.60 -2.89
N LYS A 89 -23.57 7.55 -3.34
CA LYS A 89 -23.98 6.97 -4.61
C LYS A 89 -25.04 7.82 -5.31
N LEU A 90 -24.99 7.87 -6.64
CA LEU A 90 -25.99 8.55 -7.47
C LEU A 90 -26.19 7.81 -8.80
N ALA A 91 -27.45 7.54 -9.13
CA ALA A 91 -27.84 7.02 -10.44
C ALA A 91 -28.62 8.09 -11.20
N ASP A 92 -27.93 8.85 -12.06
CA ASP A 92 -28.54 9.90 -12.90
C ASP A 92 -27.84 9.94 -14.27
N GLU A 93 -28.56 9.49 -15.30
CA GLU A 93 -28.06 9.44 -16.67
C GLU A 93 -27.77 10.83 -17.24
N ARG A 94 -28.57 11.83 -16.87
CA ARG A 94 -28.37 13.21 -17.34
C ARG A 94 -27.05 13.73 -16.82
N ILE A 95 -26.76 13.57 -15.53
CA ILE A 95 -25.48 14.02 -14.94
C ILE A 95 -24.31 13.22 -15.52
N ALA A 96 -24.46 11.90 -15.63
CA ALA A 96 -23.44 11.05 -16.22
C ALA A 96 -23.06 11.50 -17.65
N ARG A 97 -24.04 11.92 -18.48
CA ARG A 97 -23.75 12.47 -19.83
C ARG A 97 -23.01 13.82 -19.83
N HIS A 98 -23.07 14.58 -18.74
CA HIS A 98 -22.33 15.83 -18.61
C HIS A 98 -20.92 15.62 -18.05
N ILE A 99 -20.75 14.64 -17.15
CA ILE A 99 -19.45 14.31 -16.57
C ILE A 99 -18.61 13.51 -17.58
N TRP A 100 -19.23 12.50 -18.21
CA TRP A 100 -18.60 11.66 -19.21
C TRP A 100 -18.94 12.24 -20.59
N GLU A 101 -18.04 13.02 -21.16
CA GLU A 101 -18.20 13.57 -22.52
C GLU A 101 -18.52 12.45 -23.53
N PRO A 102 -19.65 12.53 -24.26
CA PRO A 102 -19.77 11.84 -25.53
C PRO A 102 -18.84 12.57 -26.52
N TYR A 103 -17.82 11.89 -27.03
CA TYR A 103 -16.82 12.52 -27.90
C TYR A 103 -17.48 13.16 -29.13
N ASP A 104 -17.33 14.49 -29.27
CA ASP A 104 -17.87 15.28 -30.38
C ASP A 104 -16.92 15.23 -31.59
N GLU A 105 -16.87 14.08 -32.26
CA GLU A 105 -16.13 13.92 -33.53
C GLU A 105 -16.60 12.71 -34.37
N GLY A 106 -17.88 12.35 -34.23
CA GLY A 106 -18.51 11.34 -35.10
C GLY A 106 -18.03 9.90 -34.90
N ARG A 107 -17.28 9.63 -33.83
CA ARG A 107 -17.04 8.29 -33.30
C ARG A 107 -17.43 8.31 -31.83
N THR A 108 -18.58 7.72 -31.52
CA THR A 108 -18.75 7.04 -30.23
C THR A 108 -17.48 6.24 -30.00
N VAL A 109 -16.89 6.31 -28.81
CA VAL A 109 -15.92 5.30 -28.38
C VAL A 109 -16.58 3.96 -28.75
N ASP A 110 -15.95 3.14 -29.60
CA ASP A 110 -16.58 1.92 -30.13
C ASP A 110 -17.03 0.96 -28.99
N ASP A 111 -16.60 1.24 -27.74
CA ASP A 111 -16.90 0.51 -26.51
C ASP A 111 -17.85 1.22 -25.50
N ILE A 112 -18.40 2.41 -25.80
CA ILE A 112 -19.34 3.11 -24.90
C ILE A 112 -20.63 3.44 -25.66
N GLU A 113 -21.51 2.45 -25.79
CA GLU A 113 -22.88 2.67 -26.29
C GLU A 113 -23.76 3.42 -25.27
N GLU A 114 -23.35 3.47 -23.99
CA GLU A 114 -24.11 4.06 -22.89
C GLU A 114 -23.25 4.86 -21.90
N PRO A 115 -23.74 5.99 -21.35
CA PRO A 115 -23.03 6.73 -20.30
C PRO A 115 -22.87 5.88 -19.03
N TRP A 116 -21.85 6.18 -18.22
CA TRP A 116 -21.63 5.51 -16.93
C TRP A 116 -22.57 6.09 -15.86
N THR A 117 -23.85 5.73 -15.99
CA THR A 117 -24.99 6.26 -15.21
C THR A 117 -24.89 6.00 -13.70
N TYR A 118 -24.29 4.89 -13.31
CA TYR A 118 -24.20 4.47 -11.92
C TYR A 118 -22.92 5.01 -11.32
N MET A 119 -23.03 6.13 -10.61
CA MET A 119 -21.90 6.85 -10.05
C MET A 119 -21.78 6.63 -8.55
N PHE A 120 -20.56 6.71 -8.07
CA PHE A 120 -20.25 6.73 -6.65
C PHE A 120 -19.19 7.79 -6.37
N PHE A 121 -19.33 8.46 -5.24
CA PHE A 121 -18.46 9.53 -4.80
C PHE A 121 -17.43 9.00 -3.83
N LEU A 122 -16.27 9.63 -3.82
CA LEU A 122 -15.10 9.12 -3.13
C LEU A 122 -14.52 10.17 -2.19
N ARG A 123 -13.96 9.68 -1.09
CA ARG A 123 -13.11 10.43 -0.17
C ARG A 123 -11.83 9.65 0.07
N ASN A 124 -10.85 10.29 0.71
CA ASN A 124 -9.57 9.67 1.05
C ASN A 124 -8.90 8.99 -0.17
N VAL A 125 -8.91 9.65 -1.32
CA VAL A 125 -8.16 9.16 -2.49
C VAL A 125 -6.67 9.24 -2.15
N GLN A 126 -5.99 8.10 -2.14
CA GLN A 126 -4.55 8.00 -1.85
C GLN A 126 -3.86 7.18 -2.92
N GLU A 127 -2.63 7.58 -3.25
CA GLU A 127 -1.71 6.73 -4.00
C GLU A 127 -1.31 5.53 -3.13
N VAL A 128 -1.28 4.37 -3.76
CA VAL A 128 -0.79 3.11 -3.19
C VAL A 128 0.08 2.42 -4.24
N ASP A 129 0.88 1.45 -3.84
CA ASP A 129 1.71 0.67 -4.77
C ASP A 129 1.51 -0.82 -4.49
N ILE A 130 0.29 -1.31 -4.74
CA ILE A 130 -0.09 -2.69 -4.40
C ILE A 130 0.02 -3.56 -5.65
N PRO A 131 0.94 -4.54 -5.69
CA PRO A 131 1.01 -5.46 -6.81
C PRO A 131 -0.30 -6.23 -6.99
N ALA A 132 -0.73 -6.38 -8.23
CA ALA A 132 -1.98 -7.07 -8.54
C ALA A 132 -1.95 -8.52 -8.07
N GLU A 133 -0.80 -9.19 -8.17
CA GLU A 133 -0.58 -10.54 -7.65
C GLU A 133 -0.86 -10.65 -6.15
N VAL A 134 -0.54 -9.61 -5.35
CA VAL A 134 -0.83 -9.59 -3.91
C VAL A 134 -2.34 -9.55 -3.69
N VAL A 135 -3.03 -8.59 -4.32
CA VAL A 135 -4.49 -8.45 -4.19
C VAL A 135 -5.20 -9.71 -4.68
N HIS A 136 -4.81 -10.25 -5.84
CA HIS A 136 -5.44 -11.43 -6.42
C HIS A 136 -5.12 -12.69 -5.63
N GLY A 137 -3.88 -12.87 -5.18
CA GLY A 137 -3.47 -13.98 -4.33
C GLY A 137 -4.24 -14.03 -3.02
N THR A 138 -4.34 -12.90 -2.30
CA THR A 138 -5.12 -12.79 -1.06
C THR A 138 -6.62 -13.07 -1.29
N LEU A 139 -7.16 -12.67 -2.44
CA LEU A 139 -8.56 -12.94 -2.80
C LEU A 139 -8.77 -14.37 -3.37
N GLY A 140 -7.70 -15.15 -3.56
CA GLY A 140 -7.76 -16.49 -4.15
C GLY A 140 -8.07 -16.50 -5.65
N TYR A 141 -7.68 -15.45 -6.38
CA TYR A 141 -7.87 -15.33 -7.83
C TYR A 141 -6.59 -15.66 -8.60
N GLU A 142 -6.74 -16.38 -9.71
CA GLU A 142 -5.66 -16.70 -10.65
C GLU A 142 -5.58 -15.71 -11.83
N MET A 143 -6.27 -14.57 -11.73
CA MET A 143 -6.29 -13.55 -12.77
C MET A 143 -5.07 -12.62 -12.65
N GLU A 144 -4.59 -12.09 -13.76
CA GLU A 144 -3.49 -11.10 -13.77
C GLU A 144 -4.00 -9.66 -13.55
N TYR A 145 -5.27 -9.39 -13.90
CA TYR A 145 -5.88 -8.06 -13.83
C TYR A 145 -7.42 -8.10 -13.81
N PRO A 146 -8.10 -7.11 -13.21
CA PRO A 146 -9.56 -7.02 -13.23
C PRO A 146 -10.13 -6.82 -14.64
N LEU A 147 -11.01 -7.72 -15.09
CA LEU A 147 -11.64 -7.64 -16.42
C LEU A 147 -12.66 -6.50 -16.54
N GLY A 148 -13.21 -6.05 -15.41
CA GLY A 148 -14.14 -4.94 -15.29
C GLY A 148 -14.32 -4.55 -13.83
N PHE A 149 -15.13 -3.53 -13.57
CA PHE A 149 -15.53 -3.21 -12.20
C PHE A 149 -16.18 -4.44 -11.54
N MET A 150 -15.71 -4.79 -10.35
CA MET A 150 -16.18 -5.96 -9.62
C MET A 150 -16.04 -5.80 -8.11
N ARG A 151 -16.98 -6.41 -7.38
CA ARG A 151 -16.86 -6.77 -5.98
C ARG A 151 -16.31 -8.21 -5.93
N PRO A 152 -15.21 -8.51 -5.22
CA PRO A 152 -14.83 -9.88 -4.94
C PRO A 152 -15.97 -10.66 -4.26
N SER A 153 -16.00 -11.98 -4.42
CA SER A 153 -17.04 -12.81 -3.82
C SER A 153 -16.98 -12.78 -2.29
N ASP A 154 -18.06 -13.16 -1.61
CA ASP A 154 -18.07 -13.27 -0.15
C ASP A 154 -17.01 -14.26 0.35
N THR A 155 -16.74 -15.32 -0.43
CA THR A 155 -15.63 -16.26 -0.16
C THR A 155 -14.28 -15.56 -0.24
N ALA A 156 -14.03 -14.75 -1.27
CA ALA A 156 -12.77 -14.03 -1.43
C ALA A 156 -12.55 -13.01 -0.30
N HIS A 157 -13.61 -12.29 0.10
CA HIS A 157 -13.56 -11.42 1.28
C HIS A 157 -13.32 -12.22 2.57
N SER A 158 -13.90 -13.40 2.70
CA SER A 158 -13.67 -14.28 3.86
C SER A 158 -12.22 -14.77 3.91
N THR A 159 -11.60 -15.07 2.77
CA THR A 159 -10.17 -15.39 2.68
C THR A 159 -9.32 -14.21 3.16
N LEU A 160 -9.57 -13.02 2.61
CA LEU A 160 -8.87 -11.80 2.99
C LEU A 160 -9.01 -11.52 4.49
N ARG A 161 -10.24 -11.59 5.02
CA ARG A 161 -10.53 -11.41 6.46
C ARG A 161 -9.90 -12.49 7.32
N GLY A 162 -9.76 -13.72 6.82
CA GLY A 162 -9.05 -14.78 7.51
C GLY A 162 -7.56 -14.53 7.65
N GLU A 163 -6.95 -13.88 6.65
CA GLU A 163 -5.51 -13.59 6.61
C GLU A 163 -5.16 -12.28 7.34
N TYR A 164 -5.95 -11.21 7.16
CA TYR A 164 -5.65 -9.86 7.65
C TYR A 164 -6.62 -9.36 8.73
N ASN A 165 -7.55 -10.20 9.21
CA ASN A 165 -8.69 -9.86 10.08
C ASN A 165 -9.78 -9.00 9.42
N ASN A 166 -9.43 -7.97 8.65
CA ASN A 166 -10.36 -7.05 8.00
C ASN A 166 -9.71 -6.35 6.78
N VAL A 167 -10.51 -5.63 5.98
CA VAL A 167 -10.01 -4.93 4.76
C VAL A 167 -9.08 -3.78 5.10
N GLU A 168 -9.33 -3.05 6.17
CA GLU A 168 -8.51 -1.92 6.63
C GLU A 168 -7.07 -2.36 7.00
N SER A 169 -6.92 -3.48 7.72
CA SER A 169 -5.63 -4.07 8.07
C SER A 169 -4.85 -4.50 6.83
N PHE A 170 -5.50 -5.17 5.88
CA PHE A 170 -4.88 -5.54 4.61
C PHE A 170 -4.30 -4.32 3.93
N LEU A 171 -5.11 -3.26 3.77
CA LEU A 171 -4.67 -2.03 3.11
C LEU A 171 -3.54 -1.34 3.88
N THR A 172 -3.61 -1.32 5.21
CA THR A 172 -2.58 -0.74 6.08
C THR A 172 -1.24 -1.45 5.92
N GLU A 173 -1.25 -2.79 5.86
CA GLU A 173 -0.04 -3.58 5.59
C GLU A 173 0.53 -3.32 4.19
N GLN A 174 -0.32 -2.94 3.22
CA GLN A 174 0.12 -2.52 1.89
C GLN A 174 0.49 -1.02 1.80
N GLY A 175 0.63 -0.33 2.94
CA GLY A 175 1.05 1.08 3.00
C GLY A 175 -0.06 2.11 2.84
N TYR A 176 -1.34 1.70 2.86
CA TYR A 176 -2.46 2.64 2.87
C TYR A 176 -2.72 3.15 4.30
N ALA A 177 -2.46 4.43 4.54
CA ALA A 177 -2.78 5.06 5.81
C ALA A 177 -4.29 5.29 5.93
N TYR A 178 -5.03 4.26 6.37
CA TYR A 178 -6.46 4.36 6.61
C TYR A 178 -6.75 5.41 7.70
N ARG A 179 -7.26 6.57 7.28
CA ARG A 179 -7.70 7.62 8.20
C ARG A 179 -9.19 7.47 8.47
N ARG A 180 -9.51 6.81 9.59
CA ARG A 180 -10.83 6.91 10.19
C ARG A 180 -10.94 8.30 10.83
N GLU A 181 -11.66 9.22 10.19
CA GLU A 181 -12.01 10.50 10.82
C GLU A 181 -12.88 10.18 12.05
N LEU A 182 -12.26 10.22 13.24
CA LEU A 182 -13.00 10.27 14.49
C LEU A 182 -13.69 11.64 14.55
N GLU A 183 -15.02 11.63 14.63
CA GLU A 183 -15.80 12.82 14.98
C GLU A 183 -15.17 13.47 16.23
N THR A 184 -14.89 14.76 16.11
CA THR A 184 -14.30 15.60 17.15
C THR A 184 -15.13 15.52 18.44
N VAL A 185 -14.58 14.88 19.47
CA VAL A 185 -14.99 15.14 20.85
C VAL A 185 -13.89 15.99 21.49
N ASP A 186 -14.20 17.27 21.61
CA ASP A 186 -13.52 18.26 22.43
C ASP A 186 -13.29 17.72 23.85
N SER A 187 -12.03 17.55 24.24
CA SER A 187 -11.59 17.36 25.63
C SER A 187 -10.11 17.70 25.74
N GLY A 188 -9.81 18.81 26.41
CA GLY A 188 -8.52 19.46 26.46
C GLY A 188 -7.32 18.64 26.93
N ASP A 189 -6.18 18.97 26.31
CA ASP A 189 -4.88 19.27 26.93
C ASP A 189 -4.43 18.39 28.12
N GLN A 190 -3.67 17.34 27.81
CA GLN A 190 -2.60 16.81 28.66
C GLN A 190 -1.44 16.39 27.75
N VAL A 191 -0.29 17.04 27.93
CA VAL A 191 1.00 16.69 27.33
C VAL A 191 1.53 15.47 28.09
N GLU A 192 1.66 14.32 27.44
CA GLU A 192 2.41 13.18 28.00
C GLU A 192 3.88 13.26 27.57
N GLU A 193 4.77 13.34 28.57
CA GLU A 193 6.22 13.21 28.42
C GLU A 193 6.59 11.80 27.90
N PHE A 194 7.42 11.75 26.86
CA PHE A 194 7.96 10.53 26.28
C PHE A 194 8.89 9.81 27.27
N SER A 195 8.57 8.55 27.62
CA SER A 195 9.49 7.62 28.29
C SER A 195 9.97 6.56 27.29
N PRO A 196 11.22 6.05 27.36
CA PRO A 196 11.84 5.13 26.37
C PRO A 196 11.21 3.73 26.20
N SER A 197 9.93 3.55 26.47
CA SER A 197 9.25 2.25 26.53
C SER A 197 8.48 1.85 25.27
N SER A 198 8.66 2.52 24.12
CA SER A 198 7.95 2.20 22.87
C SER A 198 8.68 1.25 21.91
N LEU A 199 9.95 0.92 22.18
CA LEU A 199 10.68 -0.09 21.40
C LEU A 199 10.11 -1.47 21.71
N ARG A 200 9.65 -2.18 20.68
CA ARG A 200 9.20 -3.57 20.80
C ARG A 200 10.37 -4.51 20.52
N ASP A 201 10.54 -5.48 21.41
CA ASP A 201 11.54 -6.55 21.29
C ASP A 201 11.01 -7.64 20.34
N ARG A 202 11.77 -7.99 19.28
CA ARG A 202 11.40 -9.07 18.33
C ARG A 202 11.49 -10.47 18.95
N SER A 203 12.08 -10.62 20.14
CA SER A 203 12.35 -11.93 20.74
C SER A 203 11.21 -12.46 21.63
N GLY A 204 10.14 -13.01 21.03
CA GLY A 204 9.26 -13.93 21.78
C GLY A 204 7.83 -14.08 21.30
N SER A 205 7.58 -15.00 20.36
CA SER A 205 6.24 -15.51 20.09
C SER A 205 6.02 -16.84 20.83
N SER A 206 5.29 -16.78 21.95
CA SER A 206 4.86 -17.96 22.70
C SER A 206 3.71 -18.68 21.99
N VAL A 207 3.96 -19.92 21.58
CA VAL A 207 3.02 -20.87 20.99
C VAL A 207 1.85 -21.12 21.95
N GLY A 208 0.66 -20.63 21.58
CA GLY A 208 -0.62 -21.00 22.21
C GLY A 208 -1.25 -22.18 21.48
N THR A 209 -1.34 -23.32 22.16
CA THR A 209 -1.95 -24.55 21.65
C THR A 209 -3.47 -24.39 21.50
N ILE A 210 -4.00 -24.57 20.29
CA ILE A 210 -5.44 -24.72 20.04
C ILE A 210 -5.72 -26.18 19.71
N GLU A 211 -6.66 -26.78 20.45
CA GLU A 211 -7.09 -28.17 20.29
C GLU A 211 -7.84 -28.40 18.97
N ASP A 212 -7.53 -29.55 18.39
CA ASP A 212 -7.86 -30.04 17.05
C ASP A 212 -9.24 -30.73 17.03
N ASN A 213 -10.05 -30.49 15.98
CA ASN A 213 -11.00 -31.51 15.51
C ASN A 213 -11.32 -31.31 14.00
N PRO A 214 -11.24 -32.36 13.16
CA PRO A 214 -11.01 -32.20 11.73
C PRO A 214 -12.27 -32.44 10.89
N GLN A 215 -12.44 -31.65 9.83
CA GLN A 215 -13.04 -32.12 8.57
C GLN A 215 -12.24 -31.57 7.40
N SER A 216 -11.39 -32.43 6.84
CA SER A 216 -10.50 -32.19 5.72
C SER A 216 -11.27 -32.06 4.40
N ILE A 217 -11.06 -30.96 3.70
CA ILE A 217 -11.11 -30.91 2.23
C ILE A 217 -9.69 -30.55 1.80
N GLU A 218 -9.00 -31.51 1.18
CA GLU A 218 -7.67 -31.32 0.59
C GLU A 218 -7.78 -30.32 -0.58
N SER A 219 -7.24 -29.13 -0.39
CA SER A 219 -6.79 -28.29 -1.49
C SER A 219 -5.34 -27.90 -1.18
N THR A 220 -4.45 -28.17 -2.14
CA THR A 220 -3.01 -28.03 -2.00
C THR A 220 -2.61 -26.56 -2.08
N ILE A 221 -3.00 -25.76 -1.08
CA ILE A 221 -2.29 -24.52 -0.77
C ILE A 221 -1.03 -24.98 -0.04
N ASN A 222 0.15 -24.48 -0.44
CA ASN A 222 1.42 -24.83 0.17
C ASN A 222 1.77 -23.76 1.23
N PRO A 223 1.25 -23.85 2.48
CA PRO A 223 1.53 -22.88 3.56
C PRO A 223 3.04 -22.71 3.83
N ALA A 224 3.86 -23.67 3.39
CA ALA A 224 5.31 -23.56 3.46
C ALA A 224 5.89 -22.40 2.63
N GLU A 225 5.24 -21.94 1.56
CA GLU A 225 5.79 -20.90 0.67
C GLU A 225 5.54 -19.48 1.20
N THR A 226 4.36 -19.24 1.78
CA THR A 226 4.02 -17.98 2.46
C THR A 226 4.79 -17.82 3.78
N GLU A 227 4.93 -18.91 4.55
CA GLU A 227 5.82 -18.92 5.72
C GLU A 227 7.30 -18.75 5.34
N ARG A 228 7.73 -19.26 4.18
CA ARG A 228 9.11 -19.12 3.70
C ARG A 228 9.43 -17.67 3.35
N LYS A 229 8.57 -16.97 2.59
CA LYS A 229 8.78 -15.55 2.24
C LYS A 229 8.82 -14.64 3.47
N LYS A 230 7.95 -14.88 4.46
CA LYS A 230 7.95 -14.13 5.73
C LYS A 230 9.21 -14.40 6.56
N ARG A 231 9.64 -15.67 6.65
CA ARG A 231 10.92 -16.03 7.30
C ARG A 231 12.13 -15.42 6.58
N GLU A 232 12.14 -15.39 5.25
CA GLU A 232 13.25 -14.83 4.46
C GLU A 232 13.38 -13.32 4.67
N HIS A 233 12.26 -12.58 4.72
CA HIS A 233 12.26 -11.14 5.01
C HIS A 233 12.74 -10.83 6.44
N GLU A 234 12.23 -11.54 7.46
CA GLU A 234 12.71 -11.42 8.85
C GLU A 234 14.21 -11.74 8.96
N THR A 235 14.67 -12.80 8.28
CA THR A 235 16.07 -13.25 8.31
C THR A 235 17.06 -12.18 7.82
N ILE A 236 16.66 -11.34 6.86
CA ILE A 236 17.57 -10.34 6.24
C ILE A 236 17.88 -9.20 7.21
N LEU A 237 16.88 -8.72 7.93
CA LEU A 237 17.04 -7.64 8.91
C LEU A 237 17.73 -8.15 10.18
N ASP A 238 17.45 -9.39 10.58
CA ASP A 238 18.11 -10.05 11.72
C ASP A 238 19.64 -10.01 11.61
N PHE A 239 20.21 -10.20 10.40
CA PHE A 239 21.66 -10.12 10.19
C PHE A 239 22.23 -8.73 10.46
N ILE A 240 21.54 -7.68 10.03
CA ILE A 240 21.98 -6.30 10.26
C ILE A 240 21.81 -5.94 11.74
N GLU A 241 20.67 -6.30 12.32
CA GLU A 241 20.35 -6.10 13.72
C GLU A 241 21.36 -6.76 14.66
N GLU A 242 21.71 -8.04 14.43
CA GLU A 242 22.69 -8.77 15.25
C GLU A 242 24.05 -8.05 15.25
N ARG A 243 24.48 -7.55 14.09
CA ARG A 243 25.77 -6.88 13.92
C ARG A 243 25.80 -5.50 14.57
N LEU A 244 24.74 -4.71 14.42
CA LEU A 244 24.61 -3.40 15.06
C LEU A 244 24.50 -3.57 16.59
N THR A 245 23.73 -4.54 17.06
CA THR A 245 23.61 -4.87 18.50
C THR A 245 24.96 -5.28 19.07
N ALA A 246 25.69 -6.17 18.40
CA ALA A 246 27.03 -6.60 18.82
C ALA A 246 28.03 -5.43 18.85
N ALA A 247 27.82 -4.42 18.00
CA ALA A 247 28.59 -3.18 17.99
C ALA A 247 28.19 -2.18 19.08
N GLY A 248 27.13 -2.45 19.85
CA GLY A 248 26.66 -1.60 20.95
C GLY A 248 25.59 -0.58 20.55
N PHE A 249 24.90 -0.78 19.43
CA PHE A 249 23.68 -0.03 19.12
C PHE A 249 22.48 -0.61 19.87
N HIS A 250 21.52 0.27 20.19
CA HIS A 250 20.19 -0.13 20.60
C HIS A 250 19.32 -0.25 19.36
N THR A 251 18.91 -1.47 19.01
CA THR A 251 18.07 -1.77 17.85
C THR A 251 16.61 -1.91 18.25
N GLY A 252 15.72 -1.70 17.29
CA GLY A 252 14.30 -1.99 17.41
C GLY A 252 13.54 -1.61 16.14
N GLU A 253 12.22 -1.63 16.22
CA GLU A 253 11.32 -1.27 15.12
C GLU A 253 10.40 -0.12 15.56
N THR A 254 9.91 0.66 14.61
CA THR A 254 8.82 1.62 14.86
C THR A 254 7.54 1.10 14.21
N SER A 255 6.42 1.81 14.36
CA SER A 255 5.20 1.49 13.60
C SER A 255 5.36 1.72 12.08
N ARG A 256 6.54 2.17 11.64
CA ARG A 256 6.83 2.58 10.27
C ARG A 256 8.12 1.94 9.77
N SER A 257 9.21 2.05 10.51
CA SER A 257 10.52 1.52 10.09
C SER A 257 10.72 0.06 10.48
N ASP A 258 11.12 -0.74 9.50
CA ASP A 258 11.55 -2.13 9.62
C ASP A 258 12.71 -2.33 10.61
N LEU A 259 13.63 -1.38 10.71
CA LEU A 259 14.70 -1.37 11.70
C LEU A 259 15.22 0.05 11.95
N ILE A 260 15.28 0.43 13.22
CA ILE A 260 16.00 1.62 13.69
C ILE A 260 17.09 1.19 14.67
N ALA A 261 18.28 1.75 14.53
CA ALA A 261 19.37 1.52 15.47
C ALA A 261 20.00 2.84 15.92
N ILE A 262 20.17 3.00 17.23
CA ILE A 262 20.69 4.22 17.84
C ILE A 262 21.88 3.86 18.72
N GLY A 263 23.04 4.47 18.46
CA GLY A 263 24.25 4.15 19.20
C GLY A 263 25.45 4.96 18.71
N LYS A 264 26.43 5.17 19.58
CA LYS A 264 27.69 5.86 19.24
C LYS A 264 27.52 7.29 18.65
N GLY A 265 26.38 7.93 18.86
CA GLY A 265 26.06 9.25 18.28
C GLY A 265 25.52 9.18 16.85
N GLU A 266 25.24 7.97 16.34
CA GLU A 266 24.71 7.71 15.01
C GLU A 266 23.28 7.14 15.12
N VAL A 267 22.50 7.41 14.08
CA VAL A 267 21.17 6.81 13.87
C VAL A 267 21.18 6.08 12.53
N VAL A 268 20.77 4.81 12.53
CA VAL A 268 20.60 4.01 11.32
C VAL A 268 19.12 3.71 11.15
N LEU A 269 18.58 3.97 9.96
CA LEU A 269 17.27 3.50 9.53
C LEU A 269 17.48 2.49 8.41
N ALA A 270 16.90 1.30 8.54
CA ALA A 270 17.02 0.26 7.55
C ALA A 270 15.64 -0.24 7.09
N GLU A 271 15.56 -0.54 5.80
CA GLU A 271 14.37 -1.10 5.14
C GLU A 271 14.77 -2.36 4.38
N GLY A 272 14.07 -3.47 4.64
CA GLY A 272 14.43 -4.79 4.13
C GLY A 272 13.53 -5.25 2.98
N LYS A 273 14.04 -5.50 1.78
CA LYS A 273 13.23 -6.06 0.68
C LYS A 273 13.77 -7.37 0.11
N THR A 274 12.84 -8.29 -0.11
CA THR A 274 13.12 -9.49 -0.91
C THR A 274 12.96 -9.18 -2.40
N ILE A 275 14.05 -9.26 -3.15
CA ILE A 275 14.07 -8.96 -4.59
C ILE A 275 14.38 -10.18 -5.45
N HIS A 276 13.86 -10.16 -6.68
CA HIS A 276 14.15 -11.06 -7.79
C HIS A 276 13.97 -10.30 -9.12
N GLU A 277 14.30 -10.92 -10.25
CA GLU A 277 14.33 -10.26 -11.56
C GLU A 277 13.00 -9.57 -11.96
N ASP A 278 11.87 -10.15 -11.58
CA ASP A 278 10.55 -9.61 -11.94
C ASP A 278 10.07 -8.48 -11.02
N ASN A 279 10.60 -8.35 -9.80
CA ASN A 279 10.09 -7.41 -8.81
C ASN A 279 11.10 -6.35 -8.35
N GLU A 280 12.38 -6.46 -8.72
CA GLU A 280 13.46 -5.61 -8.18
C GLU A 280 13.16 -4.12 -8.33
N LYS A 281 12.58 -3.73 -9.47
CA LYS A 281 12.22 -2.34 -9.75
C LYS A 281 11.23 -1.78 -8.74
N THR A 282 10.16 -2.52 -8.48
CA THR A 282 9.08 -2.06 -7.60
C THR A 282 9.58 -2.08 -6.16
N GLN A 283 10.23 -3.16 -5.74
CA GLN A 283 10.75 -3.30 -4.39
C GLN A 283 11.79 -2.24 -4.02
N ILE A 284 12.77 -1.99 -4.90
CA ILE A 284 13.79 -0.95 -4.67
C ILE A 284 13.15 0.43 -4.57
N ARG A 285 12.20 0.77 -5.45
CA ARG A 285 11.55 2.09 -5.44
C ARG A 285 10.70 2.29 -4.20
N SER A 286 9.90 1.28 -3.84
CA SER A 286 9.07 1.29 -2.64
C SER A 286 9.94 1.50 -1.40
N ALA A 287 11.02 0.71 -1.26
CA ALA A 287 11.93 0.82 -0.12
C ALA A 287 12.62 2.18 0.00
N LEU A 288 13.04 2.76 -1.14
CA LEU A 288 13.62 4.11 -1.15
C LEU A 288 12.59 5.17 -0.72
N GLY A 289 11.35 5.05 -1.18
CA GLY A 289 10.25 5.93 -0.74
C GLY A 289 10.02 5.84 0.76
N GLN A 290 9.92 4.61 1.28
CA GLN A 290 9.76 4.30 2.69
C GLN A 290 10.90 4.86 3.54
N LEU A 291 12.17 4.62 3.18
CA LEU A 291 13.32 5.17 3.91
C LEU A 291 13.29 6.70 4.00
N LEU A 292 12.92 7.37 2.90
CA LEU A 292 12.83 8.83 2.86
C LEU A 292 11.67 9.35 3.71
N GLU A 293 10.53 8.64 3.70
CA GLU A 293 9.38 8.95 4.55
C GLU A 293 9.71 8.75 6.03
N TYR A 294 10.31 7.63 6.40
CA TYR A 294 10.69 7.32 7.79
C TYR A 294 11.69 8.33 8.31
N ARG A 295 12.67 8.72 7.49
CA ARG A 295 13.59 9.81 7.84
C ARG A 295 12.85 11.10 8.16
N TYR A 296 11.85 11.47 7.37
CA TYR A 296 11.07 12.68 7.62
C TYR A 296 10.24 12.54 8.90
N GLN A 297 9.49 11.45 9.02
CA GLN A 297 8.54 11.22 10.09
C GLN A 297 9.21 10.96 11.45
N ASP A 298 10.16 10.02 11.50
CA ASP A 298 10.69 9.50 12.75
C ASP A 298 11.84 10.37 13.28
N ILE A 299 12.56 11.08 12.40
CA ILE A 299 13.68 11.95 12.79
C ILE A 299 13.32 13.43 12.72
N ARG A 300 12.90 13.93 11.56
CA ARG A 300 12.75 15.39 11.35
C ARG A 300 11.53 15.99 12.03
N VAL A 301 10.40 15.27 12.05
CA VAL A 301 9.16 15.76 12.67
C VAL A 301 9.18 15.58 14.18
N ASN A 302 9.75 14.49 14.68
CA ASN A 302 9.68 14.17 16.11
C ASN A 302 10.71 14.93 16.98
N GLU A 303 11.64 15.70 16.40
CA GLU A 303 12.70 16.51 17.06
C GLU A 303 13.47 15.78 18.20
N SER A 304 13.33 14.47 18.32
CA SER A 304 13.79 13.67 19.47
C SER A 304 15.16 13.02 19.23
N LEU A 305 15.61 13.01 17.98
CA LEU A 305 16.86 12.42 17.56
C LEU A 305 17.69 13.50 16.84
N ASP A 306 18.82 13.85 17.45
CA ASP A 306 19.80 14.75 16.85
C ASP A 306 20.63 13.99 15.81
N GLY A 307 20.68 14.51 14.58
CA GLY A 307 21.53 13.99 13.50
C GLY A 307 20.76 13.60 12.24
N GLU A 308 21.47 13.53 11.12
CA GLU A 308 20.91 12.97 9.87
C GLU A 308 21.18 11.46 9.88
N PRO A 309 20.15 10.61 9.72
CA PRO A 309 20.34 9.16 9.82
C PRO A 309 21.08 8.61 8.60
N LEU A 310 21.82 7.53 8.82
CA LEU A 310 22.31 6.67 7.75
C LEU A 310 21.14 5.80 7.27
N LEU A 311 20.84 5.85 5.97
CA LEU A 311 19.73 5.11 5.38
C LEU A 311 20.24 3.84 4.73
N PHE A 312 19.79 2.68 5.20
CA PHE A 312 20.23 1.36 4.74
C PHE A 312 19.12 0.68 3.95
N LEU A 313 19.34 0.49 2.65
CA LEU A 313 18.51 -0.38 1.83
C LEU A 313 19.07 -1.81 1.89
N VAL A 314 18.36 -2.71 2.56
CA VAL A 314 18.80 -4.09 2.78
C VAL A 314 18.04 -5.02 1.83
N LEU A 315 18.74 -5.75 0.97
CA LEU A 315 18.15 -6.59 -0.07
C LEU A 315 18.41 -8.08 0.18
N SER A 316 17.47 -8.95 -0.21
CA SER A 316 17.64 -10.42 -0.08
C SER A 316 18.77 -10.99 -0.94
N GLN A 317 19.12 -10.29 -2.01
CA GLN A 317 20.14 -10.71 -2.98
C GLN A 317 20.71 -9.47 -3.68
N ARG A 318 21.78 -9.67 -4.46
CA ARG A 318 22.38 -8.61 -5.25
C ARG A 318 21.38 -8.07 -6.29
N PRO A 319 21.21 -6.74 -6.41
CA PRO A 319 20.36 -6.14 -7.45
C PRO A 319 20.98 -6.34 -8.84
N SER A 320 20.18 -6.28 -9.90
CA SER A 320 20.69 -6.34 -11.27
C SER A 320 21.71 -5.23 -11.55
N ASP A 321 22.55 -5.43 -12.57
CA ASP A 321 23.54 -4.42 -12.96
C ASP A 321 22.90 -3.09 -13.35
N TYR A 322 21.64 -3.11 -13.83
CA TYR A 322 20.87 -1.91 -14.12
C TYR A 322 20.63 -1.07 -12.86
N TYR A 323 20.12 -1.69 -11.79
CA TYR A 323 19.89 -0.99 -10.53
C TYR A 323 21.17 -0.76 -9.72
N ALA A 324 22.18 -1.62 -9.85
CA ALA A 324 23.43 -1.47 -9.12
C ALA A 324 24.14 -0.15 -9.44
N ALA A 325 24.06 0.35 -10.68
CA ALA A 325 24.62 1.66 -11.03
C ALA A 325 23.88 2.81 -10.33
N PHE A 326 22.54 2.76 -10.33
CA PHE A 326 21.70 3.75 -9.67
C PHE A 326 21.89 3.75 -8.15
N LEU A 327 21.88 2.57 -7.52
CA LEU A 327 22.04 2.44 -6.07
C LEU A 327 23.44 2.83 -5.59
N ARG A 328 24.48 2.70 -6.44
CA ARG A 328 25.81 3.23 -6.13
C ARG A 328 25.83 4.75 -6.08
N ASP A 329 25.12 5.41 -7.00
CA ASP A 329 25.02 6.87 -7.08
C ASP A 329 24.39 7.44 -5.79
N LEU A 330 23.34 6.76 -5.29
CA LEU A 330 22.63 7.15 -4.07
C LEU A 330 23.45 7.06 -2.77
N GLN A 331 24.59 6.35 -2.76
CA GLN A 331 25.47 6.34 -1.58
C GLN A 331 26.03 7.74 -1.30
N SER A 332 26.22 8.55 -2.35
CA SER A 332 26.61 9.96 -2.21
C SER A 332 25.51 10.85 -1.58
N ASP A 333 24.26 10.37 -1.60
CA ASP A 333 23.10 11.00 -0.95
C ASP A 333 22.84 10.43 0.46
N GLY A 334 23.74 9.59 0.98
CA GLY A 334 23.62 8.98 2.31
C GLY A 334 22.69 7.75 2.36
N ILE A 335 22.37 7.16 1.20
CA ILE A 335 21.59 5.93 1.09
C ILE A 335 22.51 4.77 0.71
N TYR A 336 22.80 3.91 1.67
CA TYR A 336 23.70 2.79 1.52
C TYR A 336 22.94 1.50 1.24
N THR A 337 23.36 0.76 0.22
CA THR A 337 22.72 -0.51 -0.14
C THR A 337 23.60 -1.69 0.24
N CYS A 338 23.00 -2.67 0.90
CA CYS A 338 23.58 -3.97 1.18
C CYS A 338 22.64 -5.11 0.80
N TRP A 339 23.19 -6.31 0.69
CA TRP A 339 22.42 -7.53 0.47
C TRP A 339 23.04 -8.71 1.21
N ILE A 340 22.22 -9.74 1.47
CA ILE A 340 22.70 -10.97 2.10
C ILE A 340 23.05 -11.99 1.01
N GLU A 341 24.27 -12.50 1.05
CA GLU A 341 24.75 -13.55 0.15
C GLU A 341 25.56 -14.54 0.98
N ASP A 342 25.22 -15.83 0.92
CA ASP A 342 25.89 -16.89 1.68
C ASP A 342 26.01 -16.63 3.19
N LYS A 343 24.98 -16.00 3.79
CA LYS A 343 24.95 -15.56 5.21
C LYS A 343 25.99 -14.49 5.56
N GLU A 344 26.53 -13.80 4.56
CA GLU A 344 27.39 -12.63 4.74
C GLU A 344 26.66 -11.38 4.25
N ILE A 345 26.84 -10.28 4.97
CA ILE A 345 26.41 -8.95 4.51
C ILE A 345 27.41 -8.50 3.44
N ARG A 346 26.91 -8.30 2.24
CA ARG A 346 27.62 -7.71 1.11
C ARG A 346 27.06 -6.32 0.84
N GLY A 347 27.82 -5.48 0.18
CA GLY A 347 27.34 -4.18 -0.25
C GLY A 347 28.25 -3.58 -1.30
N PHE A 348 27.91 -2.37 -1.72
CA PHE A 348 28.84 -1.56 -2.50
C PHE A 348 29.99 -1.05 -1.61
N SER A 349 31.06 -0.54 -2.22
CA SER A 349 32.28 -0.18 -1.50
C SER A 349 32.06 0.85 -0.39
N GLU A 350 31.23 1.88 -0.62
CA GLU A 350 31.00 2.92 0.39
C GLU A 350 30.14 2.39 1.55
N PHE A 351 29.17 1.51 1.28
CA PHE A 351 28.46 0.78 2.34
C PHE A 351 29.45 0.00 3.22
N ALA A 352 30.41 -0.71 2.62
CA ALA A 352 31.37 -1.49 3.40
C ALA A 352 32.19 -0.59 4.34
N ASP A 353 32.70 0.53 3.84
CA ASP A 353 33.47 1.50 4.63
C ASP A 353 32.62 2.10 5.77
N VAL A 354 31.38 2.49 5.49
CA VAL A 354 30.45 3.05 6.48
C VAL A 354 30.06 2.01 7.51
N PHE A 355 29.68 0.81 7.08
CA PHE A 355 29.28 -0.27 7.98
C PHE A 355 30.44 -0.73 8.87
N GLU A 356 31.65 -0.83 8.33
CA GLU A 356 32.88 -1.10 9.10
C GLU A 356 33.18 0.00 10.14
N SER A 357 32.81 1.25 9.87
CA SER A 357 32.97 2.33 10.86
C SER A 357 31.94 2.27 12.01
N LEU A 358 30.79 1.63 11.77
CA LEU A 358 29.74 1.45 12.78
C LEU A 358 30.03 0.27 13.70
N ILE A 359 30.60 -0.83 13.18
CA ILE A 359 30.90 -2.04 13.95
C ILE A 359 32.20 -1.92 14.74
#